data_AF-A0A7C4G7S0-F1
#
_entry.id   AF-A0A7C4G7S0-F1
#
_cell.length_a   1.000
_cell.length_b   1.000
_cell.length_c   1.000
_cell.angle_alpha   90.00
_cell.angle_beta   90.00
_cell.angle_gamma   90.00
#
_symmetry.space_group_name_H-M   'P 1'
#
loop_
_entity.id
_entity.type
_entity.pdbx_description
1 polymer ?
#
loop_
_entity_poly.entity_id
_entity_poly.type
_entity_poly.pdbx_seq_one_letter_code
_entity_poly.pdbx_strand_id
1 'polypeptide(L)'
;MAEHASSHTHSSDEHVGHRVPLWVLAATLAALLALTVLTVSVTAWDFGRATNLWIAMIIATIKATLVALYFMHVRYDKPIVGLILIGSLAFVTLFIALTLMDAAEYQPYLSEFRESPPPGYTPPEMPGEPPPAGAAAPGSAASPGTASPPPGGGH
;
A
#
# COMPACT_ATOMS: atom_id res chain seq x y z
N MET A 1 41.51 -57.39 -28.30
CA MET A 1 42.06 -56.62 -27.18
C MET A 1 40.90 -56.27 -26.27
N ALA A 2 40.95 -56.78 -25.05
CA ALA A 2 39.87 -56.76 -24.07
C ALA A 2 39.62 -55.35 -23.50
N GLU A 3 38.38 -55.13 -23.04
CA GLU A 3 37.97 -54.05 -22.17
C GLU A 3 38.90 -53.88 -20.96
N HIS A 4 39.14 -52.62 -20.59
CA HIS A 4 39.41 -52.26 -19.20
C HIS A 4 38.45 -51.12 -18.81
N ALA A 5 37.36 -51.53 -18.16
CA ALA A 5 36.59 -50.72 -17.25
C ALA A 5 37.28 -50.68 -15.88
N SER A 6 37.39 -49.49 -15.28
CA SER A 6 37.56 -49.19 -13.84
C SER A 6 38.09 -47.76 -13.75
N SER A 7 37.64 -46.85 -12.89
CA SER A 7 36.64 -46.85 -11.84
C SER A 7 36.59 -45.40 -11.34
N HIS A 8 35.39 -44.96 -10.94
CA HIS A 8 35.15 -43.73 -10.20
C HIS A 8 36.24 -43.39 -9.17
N THR A 9 36.68 -42.12 -9.16
CA THR A 9 37.05 -41.45 -7.91
C THR A 9 36.15 -40.22 -7.79
N HIS A 10 35.07 -40.40 -7.01
CA HIS A 10 34.34 -39.31 -6.39
C HIS A 10 35.29 -38.64 -5.39
N SER A 11 35.84 -37.48 -5.74
CA SER A 11 36.30 -36.51 -4.76
C SER A 11 35.20 -35.45 -4.63
N SER A 12 34.19 -35.83 -3.87
CA SER A 12 33.21 -34.95 -3.24
C SER A 12 33.93 -34.08 -2.22
N ASP A 13 34.50 -32.96 -2.66
CA ASP A 13 34.70 -31.79 -1.81
C ASP A 13 33.71 -30.71 -2.26
N GLU A 14 32.45 -31.03 -1.99
CA GLU A 14 31.38 -30.07 -1.78
C GLU A 14 31.79 -29.09 -0.66
N HIS A 15 32.56 -28.05 -0.97
CA HIS A 15 32.55 -26.83 -0.17
C HIS A 15 31.28 -26.04 -0.50
N VAL A 16 30.16 -26.64 -0.10
CA VAL A 16 28.85 -26.01 0.05
C VAL A 16 29.01 -24.89 1.04
N GLY A 17 29.01 -23.64 0.55
CA GLY A 17 28.75 -22.50 1.41
C GLY A 17 29.58 -21.24 1.16
N HIS A 18 29.57 -20.67 -0.04
CA HIS A 18 29.69 -19.20 -0.15
C HIS A 18 28.36 -18.58 0.33
N ARG A 19 27.98 -18.89 1.57
CA ARG A 19 26.81 -18.36 2.26
C ARG A 19 27.28 -17.05 2.87
N VAL A 20 26.56 -15.97 2.56
CA VAL A 20 26.73 -14.66 3.20
C VAL A 20 27.03 -14.90 4.69
N PRO A 21 28.17 -14.41 5.21
CA PRO A 21 28.63 -14.80 6.54
C PRO A 21 27.53 -14.49 7.56
N LEU A 22 27.20 -15.46 8.41
CA LEU A 22 26.14 -15.33 9.42
C LEU A 22 26.30 -14.08 10.29
N TRP A 23 27.54 -13.59 10.43
CA TRP A 23 27.86 -12.35 11.11
C TRP A 23 27.27 -11.10 10.45
N VAL A 24 27.23 -11.02 9.10
CA VAL A 24 26.59 -9.90 8.38
C VAL A 24 25.08 -9.92 8.59
N LEU A 25 24.47 -11.11 8.59
CA LEU A 25 23.04 -11.27 8.89
C LEU A 25 22.74 -10.88 10.34
N ALA A 26 23.58 -11.31 11.30
CA ALA A 26 23.43 -10.96 12.71
C ALA A 26 23.64 -9.46 12.98
N ALA A 27 24.62 -8.82 12.34
CA ALA A 27 24.86 -7.39 12.46
C ALA A 27 23.69 -6.57 11.89
N THR A 28 23.13 -6.99 10.75
CA THR A 28 21.98 -6.32 10.15
C THR A 28 20.73 -6.51 11.01
N LEU A 29 20.51 -7.71 11.55
CA LEU A 29 19.43 -7.98 12.50
C LEU A 29 19.54 -7.09 13.76
N ALA A 30 20.75 -6.94 14.31
CA ALA A 30 20.98 -6.05 15.44
C ALA A 30 20.70 -4.58 15.09
N ALA A 31 21.14 -4.11 13.92
CA ALA A 31 20.85 -2.75 13.44
C ALA A 31 19.34 -2.51 13.26
N LEU A 32 18.61 -3.48 12.71
CA LEU A 32 17.16 -3.41 12.54
C LEU A 32 16.42 -3.40 13.88
N LEU A 33 16.89 -4.20 14.85
CA LEU A 33 16.37 -4.20 16.22
C LEU A 33 16.60 -2.84 16.88
N ALA A 34 17.81 -2.30 16.82
CA ALA A 34 18.14 -0.99 17.38
C ALA A 34 17.25 0.12 16.79
N LEU A 35 17.07 0.12 15.47
CA LEU A 35 16.24 1.12 14.80
C LEU A 35 14.75 0.94 15.11
N THR A 36 14.31 -0.29 15.37
CA THR A 36 12.93 -0.57 15.81
C THR A 36 12.68 -0.08 17.24
N VAL A 37 13.64 -0.30 18.15
CA VAL A 37 13.59 0.26 19.50
C VAL A 37 13.54 1.78 19.42
N LEU A 38 14.37 2.39 18.57
CA LEU A 38 14.36 3.83 18.35
C LEU A 38 12.99 4.34 17.85
N THR A 39 12.32 3.63 16.92
CA THR A 39 10.96 4.00 16.48
C THR A 39 9.97 3.95 17.62
N VAL A 40 10.00 2.90 18.45
CA VAL A 40 9.11 2.78 19.61
C VAL A 40 9.39 3.90 20.62
N SER A 41 10.66 4.24 20.86
CA SER A 41 11.05 5.35 21.73
C SER A 41 10.56 6.70 21.20
N VAL A 42 10.64 6.92 19.89
CA VAL A 42 10.11 8.15 19.26
C VAL A 42 8.59 8.21 19.37
N THR A 43 7.87 7.10 19.17
CA THR A 43 6.41 7.08 19.37
C THR A 43 5.99 7.23 20.82
N ALA A 44 6.88 6.95 21.78
CA ALA A 44 6.62 7.13 23.20
C ALA A 44 6.74 8.60 23.66
N TRP A 45 7.40 9.46 22.88
CA TRP A 45 7.44 10.90 23.13
C TRP A 45 6.48 11.63 22.20
N ASP A 46 5.52 12.33 22.80
CA ASP A 46 4.48 13.02 22.05
C ASP A 46 4.96 14.39 21.55
N PHE A 47 5.46 14.45 20.32
CA PHE A 47 5.86 15.71 19.66
C PHE A 47 4.74 16.31 18.79
N GLY A 48 3.50 15.84 18.96
CA GLY A 48 2.33 16.23 18.18
C GLY A 48 2.10 15.32 16.96
N ARG A 49 0.82 15.10 16.62
CA ARG A 49 0.36 14.09 15.64
C ARG A 49 0.99 14.21 14.25
N ALA A 50 1.19 15.43 13.75
CA ALA A 50 1.80 15.65 12.43
C ALA A 50 3.33 15.44 12.44
N THR A 51 4.00 15.92 13.48
CA THR A 51 5.45 15.80 13.65
C THR A 51 5.86 14.35 13.88
N ASN A 52 5.12 13.61 14.71
CA ASN A 52 5.36 12.19 14.98
C ASN A 52 5.28 11.36 13.68
N LEU A 53 4.31 11.65 12.80
CA LEU A 53 4.16 10.95 11.53
C LEU A 53 5.35 11.22 10.59
N TRP A 54 5.79 12.48 10.49
CA TRP A 54 6.94 12.86 9.69
C TRP A 54 8.22 12.17 10.15
N ILE A 55 8.48 12.15 11.46
CA ILE A 55 9.64 11.47 12.04
C ILE A 55 9.54 9.95 11.82
N ALA A 56 8.36 9.36 12.00
CA ALA A 56 8.13 7.94 11.75
C ALA A 56 8.43 7.54 10.30
N MET A 57 8.03 8.37 9.32
CA MET A 57 8.31 8.13 7.89
C MET A 57 9.80 8.21 7.56
N ILE A 58 10.54 9.15 8.15
CA ILE A 58 12.00 9.24 8.00
C ILE A 58 12.67 7.97 8.53
N ILE A 59 12.34 7.56 9.76
CA ILE A 59 12.95 6.38 10.39
C ILE A 59 12.61 5.12 9.60
N ALA A 60 11.36 4.99 9.15
CA ALA A 60 10.94 3.89 8.29
C ALA A 60 11.73 3.84 6.97
N THR A 61 12.01 4.99 6.35
CA THR A 61 12.81 5.07 5.11
C THR A 61 14.27 4.66 5.35
N ILE A 62 14.86 5.10 6.46
CA ILE A 62 16.22 4.68 6.84
C ILE A 62 16.26 3.16 7.07
N LYS A 63 15.26 2.60 7.76
CA LYS A 63 15.13 1.15 7.98
C LYS A 63 15.08 0.40 6.65
N ALA A 64 14.20 0.83 5.74
CA ALA A 64 14.06 0.21 4.41
C ALA A 64 15.36 0.27 3.60
N THR A 65 16.08 1.40 3.68
CA THR A 65 17.38 1.58 3.02
C THR A 65 18.44 0.63 3.56
N LEU A 66 18.56 0.47 4.89
CA LEU A 66 19.47 -0.50 5.49
C LEU A 66 19.12 -1.95 5.08
N VAL A 67 17.84 -2.30 5.04
CA VAL A 67 17.41 -3.63 4.56
C VAL A 67 17.84 -3.83 3.10
N ALA A 68 17.60 -2.84 2.23
CA ALA A 68 17.97 -2.94 0.82
C ALA A 68 19.49 -3.05 0.59
N LEU A 69 20.30 -2.30 1.35
CA LEU A 69 21.75 -2.32 1.18
C LEU A 69 22.40 -3.59 1.74
N TYR A 70 21.96 -4.07 2.91
CA TYR A 70 22.61 -5.16 3.64
C TYR A 70 21.93 -6.53 3.47
N PHE A 71 20.59 -6.61 3.54
CA PHE A 71 19.87 -7.89 3.40
C PHE A 71 19.74 -8.33 1.95
N MET A 72 19.63 -7.37 1.02
CA MET A 72 19.57 -7.66 -0.41
C MET A 72 20.96 -7.80 -1.07
N HIS A 73 22.03 -7.70 -0.27
CA HIS A 73 23.43 -7.86 -0.68
C HIS A 73 23.88 -6.90 -1.80
N VAL A 74 23.10 -5.85 -2.13
CA VAL A 74 23.39 -4.89 -3.23
C VAL A 74 24.79 -4.27 -3.13
N ARG A 75 25.31 -4.05 -1.91
CA ARG A 75 26.66 -3.50 -1.70
C ARG A 75 27.79 -4.48 -2.05
N TYR A 76 27.51 -5.78 -1.97
CA TYR A 76 28.48 -6.89 -2.10
C TYR A 76 28.23 -7.76 -3.35
N ASP A 77 27.04 -7.68 -3.95
CA ASP A 77 26.67 -8.30 -5.23
C ASP A 77 26.95 -7.40 -6.43
N LYS A 78 26.74 -7.95 -7.63
CA LYS A 78 26.87 -7.22 -8.90
C LYS A 78 25.98 -5.97 -8.88
N PRO A 79 26.49 -4.80 -9.32
CA PRO A 79 25.75 -3.52 -9.27
C PRO A 79 24.42 -3.55 -10.06
N ILE A 80 24.27 -4.52 -10.97
CA ILE A 80 23.03 -4.74 -11.72
C ILE A 80 21.83 -5.14 -10.85
N VAL A 81 22.04 -5.84 -9.72
CA VAL A 81 20.96 -6.18 -8.77
C VAL A 81 20.45 -4.92 -8.07
N GLY A 82 21.35 -4.00 -7.71
CA GLY A 82 21.00 -2.69 -7.19
C GLY A 82 20.22 -1.84 -8.19
N LEU A 83 20.60 -1.86 -9.47
CA LEU A 83 19.90 -1.13 -10.52
C LEU A 83 18.48 -1.68 -10.76
N ILE A 84 18.29 -3.01 -10.74
CA ILE A 84 16.96 -3.64 -10.86
C ILE A 84 16.08 -3.28 -9.66
N LEU A 85 16.63 -3.22 -8.44
CA LEU A 85 15.90 -2.82 -7.23
C LEU A 85 15.52 -1.33 -7.27
N ILE A 86 16.45 -0.44 -7.62
CA ILE A 86 16.12 0.99 -7.79
C ILE A 86 15.08 1.17 -8.90
N GLY A 87 15.22 0.44 -10.01
CA GLY A 87 14.27 0.45 -11.11
C GLY A 87 12.88 -0.04 -10.69
N SER A 88 12.79 -1.13 -9.92
CA SER A 88 11.51 -1.65 -9.42
C SER A 88 10.89 -0.72 -8.39
N LEU A 89 11.67 -0.12 -7.49
CA LEU A 89 11.18 0.86 -6.52
C LEU A 89 10.70 2.14 -7.21
N ALA A 90 11.42 2.62 -8.22
CA ALA A 90 10.98 3.75 -9.04
C ALA A 90 9.68 3.43 -9.77
N PHE A 91 9.55 2.22 -10.33
CA PHE A 91 8.32 1.78 -10.99
C PHE A 91 7.14 1.68 -10.03
N VAL A 92 7.34 1.13 -8.82
CA VAL A 92 6.31 1.08 -7.77
C VAL A 92 5.91 2.49 -7.33
N THR A 93 6.88 3.38 -7.14
CA THR A 93 6.62 4.77 -6.74
C THR A 93 5.83 5.49 -7.82
N LEU A 94 6.20 5.32 -9.08
CA LEU A 94 5.47 5.86 -10.23
C LEU A 94 4.05 5.29 -10.26
N PHE A 95 3.89 3.97 -10.11
CA PHE A 95 2.59 3.31 -10.11
C PHE A 95 1.68 3.87 -8.99
N ILE A 96 2.18 3.94 -7.76
CA ILE A 96 1.44 4.51 -6.63
C ILE A 96 1.08 5.98 -6.90
N ALA A 97 2.01 6.78 -7.39
CA ALA A 97 1.75 8.18 -7.71
C ALA A 97 0.64 8.32 -8.77
N LEU A 98 0.68 7.50 -9.82
CA LEU A 98 -0.36 7.48 -10.84
C LEU A 98 -1.71 7.01 -10.28
N THR A 99 -1.74 5.95 -9.48
CA THR A 99 -2.97 5.46 -8.84
C THR A 99 -3.56 6.49 -7.88
N LEU A 100 -2.73 7.22 -7.13
CA LEU A 100 -3.21 8.29 -6.24
C LEU A 100 -3.73 9.48 -7.02
N MET A 101 -3.09 9.84 -8.13
CA MET A 101 -3.57 10.92 -9.01
C MET A 101 -4.92 10.54 -9.64
N ASP A 102 -5.05 9.31 -10.12
CA ASP A 102 -6.30 8.74 -10.61
C ASP A 102 -7.41 8.78 -9.55
N ALA A 103 -7.13 8.26 -8.35
CA ALA A 103 -8.08 8.30 -7.23
C ALA A 103 -8.48 9.74 -6.83
N ALA A 104 -7.53 10.68 -6.87
CA ALA A 104 -7.80 12.08 -6.58
C ALA A 104 -8.72 12.73 -7.61
N GLU A 105 -8.59 12.35 -8.90
CA GLU A 105 -9.46 12.82 -9.98
C GLU A 105 -10.87 12.23 -9.89
N TYR A 106 -11.03 10.99 -9.42
CA TYR A 106 -12.36 10.38 -9.20
C TYR A 106 -13.07 10.92 -7.94
N GLN A 107 -12.33 11.46 -6.97
CA GLN A 107 -12.88 11.90 -5.68
C GLN A 107 -14.04 12.92 -5.79
N PRO A 108 -14.01 13.95 -6.67
CA PRO A 108 -15.09 14.90 -6.83
C PRO A 108 -16.41 14.26 -7.29
N TYR A 109 -16.33 13.33 -8.26
CA TYR A 109 -17.49 12.59 -8.75
C TYR A 109 -18.12 11.75 -7.63
N LEU A 110 -17.29 11.06 -6.83
CA LEU A 110 -17.77 10.28 -5.70
C LEU A 110 -18.41 11.15 -4.61
N SER A 111 -17.88 12.36 -4.37
CA SER A 111 -18.50 13.30 -3.43
C SER A 111 -19.85 13.83 -3.93
N GLU A 112 -19.98 14.12 -5.22
CA GLU A 112 -21.24 14.56 -5.82
C GLU A 112 -22.31 13.47 -5.73
N PHE A 113 -21.97 12.22 -6.04
CA PHE A 113 -22.88 11.07 -5.87
C PHE A 113 -23.30 10.84 -4.40
N ARG A 114 -22.41 11.14 -3.45
CA ARG A 114 -22.69 11.03 -2.00
C ARG A 114 -23.61 12.15 -1.51
N GLU A 115 -23.41 13.37 -2.00
CA GLU A 115 -24.15 14.55 -1.59
C GLU A 115 -25.52 14.63 -2.27
N SER A 116 -25.59 14.22 -3.54
CA SER A 116 -26.81 14.17 -4.36
C SER A 116 -27.05 12.78 -4.98
N PRO A 117 -27.48 11.79 -4.17
CA PRO A 117 -27.90 10.48 -4.65
C PRO A 117 -28.93 10.53 -5.79
N PRO A 118 -28.81 9.67 -6.82
CA PRO A 118 -29.85 9.52 -7.84
C PRO A 118 -31.22 9.19 -7.23
N PRO A 119 -32.33 9.67 -7.82
CA PRO A 119 -33.67 9.35 -7.33
C PRO A 119 -33.89 7.83 -7.27
N GLY A 120 -34.23 7.31 -6.08
CA GLY A 120 -34.44 5.87 -5.86
C GLY A 120 -33.20 5.09 -5.42
N TYR A 121 -32.03 5.73 -5.30
CA TYR A 121 -30.85 5.15 -4.66
C TYR A 121 -30.81 5.56 -3.18
N THR A 122 -30.89 4.58 -2.28
CA THR A 122 -30.59 4.78 -0.87
C THR A 122 -29.19 4.22 -0.62
N PRO A 123 -28.21 5.07 -0.24
CA PRO A 123 -26.91 4.57 0.16
C PRO A 123 -27.07 3.58 1.32
N PRO A 124 -26.41 2.41 1.29
CA PRO A 124 -26.38 1.54 2.46
C PRO A 124 -25.78 2.31 3.65
N GLU A 125 -26.51 2.37 4.77
CA GLU A 125 -26.02 3.02 5.99
C GLU A 125 -24.75 2.32 6.47
N MET A 126 -23.61 3.01 6.38
CA MET A 126 -22.34 2.51 6.90
C MET A 126 -22.27 2.76 8.41
N PRO A 127 -21.92 1.76 9.24
CA PRO A 127 -21.84 1.94 10.69
C PRO A 127 -20.88 3.08 11.09
N GLY A 128 -21.41 4.11 11.75
CA GLY A 128 -20.63 5.22 12.32
C GLY A 128 -20.46 6.45 11.42
N GLU A 129 -21.06 6.49 10.23
CA GLU A 129 -20.95 7.63 9.32
C GLU A 129 -22.19 8.55 9.45
N PRO A 130 -22.03 9.86 9.71
CA PRO A 130 -23.16 10.78 9.78
C PRO A 130 -23.85 10.87 8.40
N PRO A 131 -25.19 10.95 8.36
CA PRO A 131 -25.91 11.08 7.10
C PRO A 131 -25.40 12.29 6.32
N PRO A 132 -25.27 12.19 4.98
CA PRO A 132 -24.80 13.30 4.18
C PRO A 132 -25.69 14.53 4.43
N ALA A 133 -25.07 15.70 4.63
CA ALA A 133 -25.74 16.92 5.10
C ALA A 133 -26.88 17.43 4.17
N GLY A 134 -26.98 16.88 2.95
CA GLY A 134 -28.06 17.14 1.99
C GLY A 134 -29.20 16.12 1.99
N ALA A 135 -29.11 14.99 2.69
CA ALA A 135 -30.16 13.95 2.74
C ALA A 135 -31.23 14.23 3.81
N ALA A 136 -31.56 15.51 4.04
CA ALA A 136 -32.83 15.84 4.68
C ALA A 136 -33.95 15.32 3.77
N ALA A 137 -34.62 14.27 4.25
CA ALA A 137 -35.60 13.44 3.55
C ALA A 137 -36.43 14.18 2.48
N PRO A 138 -36.48 13.68 1.23
CA PRO A 138 -37.56 14.05 0.31
C PRO A 138 -38.83 13.32 0.77
N GLY A 139 -39.44 13.82 1.84
CA GLY A 139 -40.51 13.11 2.53
C GLY A 139 -41.26 13.93 3.56
N SER A 140 -41.43 15.24 3.36
CA SER A 140 -42.40 16.03 4.12
C SER A 140 -42.86 17.27 3.35
N ALA A 141 -43.32 17.08 2.11
CA ALA A 141 -44.21 18.05 1.49
C ALA A 141 -45.10 17.36 0.45
N ALA A 142 -46.39 17.31 0.76
CA ALA A 142 -47.53 17.17 -0.14
C ALA A 142 -47.80 15.79 -0.78
N SER A 143 -48.55 14.96 -0.06
CA SER A 143 -49.79 14.44 -0.67
C SER A 143 -50.75 15.63 -0.85
N PRO A 144 -51.37 15.78 -2.03
CA PRO A 144 -52.76 15.35 -2.11
C PRO A 144 -53.02 14.53 -3.38
N GLY A 145 -53.61 13.36 -3.18
CA GLY A 145 -54.32 12.70 -4.25
C GLY A 145 -55.55 13.51 -4.65
N THR A 146 -55.74 13.68 -5.96
CA THR A 146 -57.01 13.41 -6.68
C THR A 146 -56.71 13.53 -8.17
N ALA A 147 -56.61 12.39 -8.84
CA ALA A 147 -56.71 12.30 -10.30
C ALA A 147 -58.19 12.10 -10.68
N SER A 148 -58.73 12.95 -11.57
CA SER A 148 -59.84 12.64 -12.51
C SER A 148 -60.25 13.88 -13.36
N PRO A 149 -60.86 13.71 -14.56
CA PRO A 149 -60.26 14.08 -15.85
C PRO A 149 -60.98 15.24 -16.60
N PRO A 150 -60.50 15.68 -17.79
CA PRO A 150 -61.07 16.82 -18.52
C PRO A 150 -62.34 16.47 -19.33
N PRO A 151 -63.37 17.34 -19.39
CA PRO A 151 -64.36 17.28 -20.45
C PRO A 151 -63.98 18.23 -21.61
N GLY A 152 -63.94 17.65 -22.83
CA GLY A 152 -63.65 18.35 -24.08
C GLY A 152 -64.72 19.36 -24.50
N GLY A 153 -64.32 20.29 -25.39
CA GLY A 153 -65.19 21.32 -25.95
C GLY A 153 -66.05 20.84 -27.13
N GLY A 154 -67.16 21.53 -27.36
CA GLY A 154 -68.02 21.39 -28.54
C GLY A 154 -69.33 22.16 -28.40
N HIS A 155 -69.74 22.80 -29.49
CA HIS A 155 -71.03 23.46 -29.71
C HIS A 155 -72.22 22.51 -29.59
#